data_AF-A0A523R2F2-F1
#
_entry.id   AF-A0A523R2F2-F1
#
_cell.length_a   1.000
_cell.length_b   1.000
_cell.length_c   1.000
_cell.angle_alpha   90.00
_cell.angle_beta   90.00
_cell.angle_gamma   90.00
#
_symmetry.space_group_name_H-M   'P 1'
#
loop_
_entity.id
_entity.type
_entity.pdbx_description
1 polymer ?
#
loop_
_entity_poly.entity_id
_entity_poly.type
_entity_poly.pdbx_seq_one_letter_code
_entity_poly.pdbx_strand_id
1 'polypeptide(L)'
;MVHSPPMDEKTLQTLEYDKILDRLATYAAFGASREKALALRPVTDLSSANRILVETTEARLLLDTEPSTTIGGARDVREQVEGASRGVV
;
A
#
# COMPACT_ATOMS: atom_id res chain seq x y z
N MET A 1 16.34 -19.88 -8.23
CA MET A 1 15.46 -18.72 -7.96
C MET A 1 15.58 -17.79 -9.17
N VAL A 2 14.56 -17.72 -10.01
CA VAL A 2 14.59 -16.88 -11.22
C VAL A 2 14.05 -15.52 -10.82
N HIS A 3 14.92 -14.51 -10.76
CA HIS A 3 14.50 -13.13 -10.54
C HIS A 3 14.00 -12.59 -11.88
N SER A 4 12.68 -12.54 -12.06
CA SER A 4 12.08 -11.93 -13.25
C SER A 4 12.28 -10.42 -13.18
N PRO A 5 12.73 -9.76 -14.27
CA PRO A 5 13.01 -8.33 -14.25
C PRO A 5 11.75 -7.54 -13.88
N PRO A 6 11.88 -6.42 -13.14
CA PRO A 6 10.75 -5.56 -12.84
C PRO A 6 10.04 -5.16 -14.14
N MET A 7 8.71 -5.03 -14.11
CA MET A 7 7.97 -4.50 -15.26
C MET A 7 8.53 -3.12 -15.63
N ASP A 8 8.79 -2.93 -16.91
CA ASP A 8 9.37 -1.67 -17.39
C ASP A 8 8.35 -0.53 -17.36
N GLU A 9 8.86 0.69 -17.21
CA GLU A 9 8.04 1.89 -17.04
C GLU A 9 7.16 2.19 -18.27
N LYS A 10 7.62 1.86 -19.49
CA LYS A 10 6.83 2.08 -20.71
C LYS A 10 5.60 1.18 -20.72
N THR A 11 5.72 -0.06 -20.26
CA THR A 11 4.59 -0.97 -20.08
C THR A 11 3.60 -0.42 -19.06
N LEU A 12 4.06 0.07 -17.91
CA LEU A 12 3.18 0.65 -16.88
C LEU A 12 2.42 1.89 -17.39
N GLN A 13 3.09 2.75 -18.14
CA GLN A 13 2.47 3.91 -18.78
C GLN A 13 1.44 3.50 -19.84
N THR A 14 1.77 2.51 -20.67
CA THR A 14 0.86 2.00 -21.72
C THR A 14 -0.41 1.38 -21.11
N LEU A 15 -0.28 0.74 -19.94
CA LEU A 15 -1.38 0.17 -19.19
C LEU A 15 -2.12 1.19 -18.30
N GLU A 16 -1.69 2.46 -18.32
CA GLU A 16 -2.25 3.54 -17.49
C GLU A 16 -2.30 3.17 -16.01
N TYR A 17 -1.25 2.50 -15.53
CA TYR A 17 -1.20 1.98 -14.16
C TYR A 17 -1.29 3.08 -13.11
N ASP A 18 -0.76 4.27 -13.42
CA ASP A 18 -0.90 5.49 -12.61
C ASP A 18 -2.36 5.82 -12.31
N LYS A 19 -3.26 5.71 -13.30
CA LYS A 19 -4.70 5.96 -13.09
C LYS A 19 -5.34 4.95 -12.14
N ILE A 20 -4.86 3.69 -12.17
CA ILE A 20 -5.32 2.65 -11.23
C ILE A 20 -4.89 3.01 -9.81
N LEU A 21 -3.63 3.44 -9.63
CA LEU A 21 -3.11 3.86 -8.34
C LEU A 21 -3.83 5.11 -7.83
N ASP A 22 -4.09 6.09 -8.68
CA ASP A 22 -4.84 7.30 -8.34
C ASP A 22 -6.26 6.95 -7.88
N ARG A 23 -6.95 6.06 -8.61
CA ARG A 23 -8.27 5.58 -8.20
C ARG A 23 -8.21 4.85 -6.87
N LEU A 24 -7.24 3.97 -6.65
CA LEU A 24 -7.05 3.27 -5.39
C LEU A 24 -6.81 4.25 -4.23
N ALA A 25 -5.98 5.26 -4.46
CA ALA A 25 -5.64 6.28 -3.48
C ALA A 25 -6.86 7.08 -3.00
N THR A 26 -7.95 7.18 -3.78
CA THR A 26 -9.20 7.82 -3.34
C THR A 26 -9.93 7.05 -2.22
N TYR A 27 -9.66 5.76 -2.07
CA TYR A 27 -10.24 4.92 -1.01
C TYR A 27 -9.41 4.92 0.28
N ALA A 28 -8.24 5.60 0.29
CA ALA A 28 -7.38 5.66 1.46
C ALA A 28 -7.98 6.54 2.57
N ALA A 29 -7.94 6.06 3.81
CA ALA A 29 -8.55 6.75 4.95
C ALA A 29 -7.73 7.95 5.47
N PHE A 30 -6.41 8.00 5.21
CA PHE A 30 -5.53 9.07 5.69
C PHE A 30 -4.26 9.21 4.83
N GLY A 31 -3.53 10.32 4.97
CA GLY A 31 -2.40 10.69 4.11
C GLY A 31 -1.38 9.56 3.87
N ALA A 32 -0.91 8.89 4.93
CA ALA A 32 0.09 7.84 4.77
C ALA A 32 -0.43 6.59 4.01
N SER A 33 -1.72 6.25 4.12
CA SER A 33 -2.29 5.16 3.31
C SER A 33 -2.44 5.56 1.84
N ARG A 34 -2.72 6.84 1.57
CA ARG A 34 -2.75 7.40 0.21
C ARG A 34 -1.37 7.33 -0.45
N GLU A 35 -0.33 7.76 0.27
CA GLU A 35 1.06 7.67 -0.20
C GLU A 35 1.47 6.22 -0.49
N LYS A 36 1.10 5.27 0.39
CA LYS A 36 1.36 3.84 0.16
C LYS A 36 0.67 3.32 -1.10
N ALA A 37 -0.59 3.69 -1.34
CA ALA A 37 -1.30 3.29 -2.55
C ALA A 37 -0.60 3.79 -3.82
N LEU A 38 -0.16 5.06 -3.84
CA LEU A 38 0.53 5.66 -4.99
C LEU A 38 1.96 5.11 -5.21
N ALA A 39 2.58 4.59 -4.16
CA ALA A 39 3.92 4.01 -4.23
C ALA A 39 3.92 2.52 -4.66
N LEU A 40 2.74 1.90 -4.84
CA LEU A 40 2.67 0.49 -5.23
C LEU A 40 3.37 0.23 -6.56
N ARG A 41 3.98 -0.95 -6.65
CA ARG A 41 4.61 -1.49 -7.85
C ARG A 41 4.21 -2.95 -8.04
N PRO A 42 4.03 -3.41 -9.28
CA PRO A 42 3.79 -4.82 -9.55
C PRO A 42 4.96 -5.68 -9.06
N VAL A 43 4.63 -6.82 -8.45
CA VAL A 43 5.61 -7.82 -8.05
C VAL A 43 5.71 -8.91 -9.12
N THR A 44 6.92 -9.38 -9.38
CA THR A 44 7.18 -10.42 -10.40
C THR A 44 7.46 -11.80 -9.78
N ASP A 45 7.61 -11.86 -8.46
CA ASP A 45 7.75 -13.10 -7.70
C ASP A 45 6.38 -13.64 -7.26
N LEU A 46 6.10 -14.89 -7.60
CA LEU A 46 4.81 -15.52 -7.36
C LEU A 46 4.51 -15.69 -5.86
N SER A 47 5.53 -16.02 -5.05
CA SER A 47 5.34 -16.18 -3.60
C SER A 47 4.91 -14.86 -2.95
N SER A 48 5.58 -13.78 -3.34
CA SER A 48 5.26 -12.42 -2.91
C SER A 48 3.87 -11.98 -3.36
N ALA A 49 3.51 -12.26 -4.62
CA ALA A 49 2.18 -11.97 -5.16
C ALA A 49 1.09 -12.70 -4.36
N ASN A 50 1.25 -14.01 -4.13
CA ASN A 50 0.31 -14.80 -3.35
C ASN A 50 0.15 -14.27 -1.93
N ARG A 51 1.26 -13.92 -1.25
CA ARG A 51 1.22 -13.37 0.10
C ARG A 51 0.38 -12.08 0.17
N ILE A 52 0.60 -11.14 -0.74
CA ILE A 52 -0.13 -9.85 -0.76
C ILE A 52 -1.62 -10.08 -1.07
N LEU A 53 -1.94 -11.02 -1.97
CA LEU A 53 -3.33 -11.36 -2.30
C LEU A 53 -4.06 -12.01 -1.13
N VAL A 54 -3.39 -12.92 -0.40
CA VAL A 54 -3.95 -13.54 0.81
C VAL A 54 -4.21 -12.46 1.87
N GLU A 55 -3.22 -11.61 2.17
CA GLU A 55 -3.37 -10.50 3.12
C GLU A 55 -4.54 -9.58 2.77
N THR A 56 -4.69 -9.23 1.48
CA THR A 56 -5.81 -8.41 1.01
C THR A 56 -7.16 -9.13 1.15
N THR A 57 -7.19 -10.44 0.90
CA THR A 57 -8.39 -11.27 1.04
C THR A 57 -8.84 -11.35 2.49
N GLU A 58 -7.89 -11.57 3.41
CA GLU A 58 -8.15 -11.61 4.85
C GLU A 58 -8.60 -10.25 5.37
N ALA A 59 -7.95 -9.16 4.96
CA ALA A 59 -8.36 -7.80 5.34
C ALA A 59 -9.78 -7.47 4.84
N ARG A 60 -10.12 -7.84 3.60
CA ARG A 60 -11.47 -7.66 3.06
C ARG A 60 -12.50 -8.48 3.84
N LEU A 61 -12.17 -9.73 4.19
CA LEU A 61 -13.04 -10.57 5.01
C LEU A 61 -13.28 -9.95 6.38
N LEU A 62 -12.23 -9.46 7.05
CA LEU A 62 -12.36 -8.79 8.35
C LEU A 62 -13.32 -7.59 8.29
N LEU A 63 -13.20 -6.75 7.27
CA LEU A 63 -14.08 -5.59 7.10
C LEU A 63 -15.53 -5.98 6.83
N ASP A 64 -15.76 -7.12 6.16
CA ASP A 64 -17.09 -7.65 5.86
C ASP A 64 -17.74 -8.29 7.10
N THR A 65 -16.97 -9.07 7.87
CA THR A 65 -17.46 -9.78 9.06
C THR A 65 -17.57 -8.88 10.28
N GLU A 66 -16.71 -7.88 10.41
CA GLU A 66 -16.65 -6.96 11.56
C GLU A 66 -16.73 -5.50 11.09
N PRO A 67 -17.94 -4.99 10.75
CA PRO A 67 -18.12 -3.66 10.16
C PRO A 67 -17.69 -2.49 11.06
N SER A 68 -17.58 -2.71 12.37
CA SER A 68 -17.03 -1.72 13.30
C SER A 68 -15.52 -1.62 13.27
N THR A 69 -14.82 -2.52 12.56
CA THR A 69 -13.38 -2.46 12.38
C THR A 69 -13.01 -1.18 11.66
N THR A 70 -12.15 -0.40 12.29
CA THR A 70 -11.71 0.89 11.76
C THR A 70 -10.26 1.13 12.17
N ILE A 71 -9.59 1.97 11.38
CA ILE A 71 -8.26 2.48 11.70
C ILE A 71 -8.31 3.58 12.78
N GLY A 72 -9.52 4.01 13.17
CA GLY A 72 -9.75 4.90 14.31
C GLY A 72 -8.99 6.22 14.21
N GLY A 73 -8.46 6.69 15.34
CA GLY A 73 -7.66 7.93 15.45
C GLY A 73 -6.20 7.76 15.05
N ALA A 74 -5.87 6.86 14.12
CA ALA A 74 -4.51 6.68 13.64
C ALA A 74 -3.93 8.01 13.11
N ARG A 75 -2.71 8.33 13.54
CA ARG A 75 -1.99 9.54 13.12
C ARG A 75 -0.68 9.14 12.49
N ASP A 76 -0.21 9.96 11.56
CA ASP A 76 1.14 9.84 11.05
C ASP A 76 2.12 10.20 12.17
N VAL A 77 2.99 9.27 12.53
CA VAL A 77 3.99 9.43 13.59
C VAL A 77 5.41 9.65 13.06
N ARG A 78 5.58 9.74 11.73
CA ARG A 78 6.91 9.83 11.09
C ARG A 78 7.69 11.05 11.61
N GLU A 79 7.06 12.22 11.68
CA GLU A 79 7.70 13.44 12.16
C GLU A 79 8.14 13.33 13.63
N GLN A 80 7.31 12.73 14.49
CA GLN A 80 7.62 12.52 15.91
C GLN A 80 8.77 11.52 16.08
N VAL A 81 8.80 10.47 15.26
CA VAL A 81 9.90 9.49 15.24
C VAL A 81 11.21 10.15 14.80
N GLU A 82 11.17 11.01 13.78
CA GLU A 82 12.36 11.77 13.38
C GLU A 82 12.79 12.82 14.41
N GLY A 83 11.85 13.47 15.09
CA GLY A 83 12.14 14.37 16.20
C GLY A 83 12.88 13.62 17.31
N ALA A 84 12.32 12.50 17.75
CA ALA A 84 12.91 11.66 18.79
C ALA A 84 14.31 11.15 18.42
N SER A 85 14.55 10.77 17.17
CA SER A 85 15.89 10.34 16.72
C SER A 85 16.93 11.47 16.70
N ARG A 86 16.47 12.73 16.58
CA ARG A 86 17.29 13.94 16.69
C ARG A 86 17.35 14.51 18.12
N GLY A 87 16.72 13.86 19.10
CA GLY A 87 16.66 14.32 20.49
C GLY A 87 15.71 15.49 20.75
N VAL A 88 14.82 15.78 19.79
CA VAL A 88 13.76 16.79 19.91
C VAL A 88 12.47 16.06 20.29
N VAL A 89 11.99 16.27 21.53
CA VAL A 89 10.68 15.76 22.01
C VAL A 89 9.68 16.89 22.02
#